data_AF-A0A536K5U1-F1
#
_entry.id   AF-A0A536K5U1-F1
#
_cell.length_a   1.000
_cell.length_b   1.000
_cell.length_c   1.000
_cell.angle_alpha   90.00
_cell.angle_beta   90.00
_cell.angle_gamma   90.00
#
_symmetry.space_group_name_H-M   'P 1'
#
loop_
_entity.id
_entity.type
_entity.pdbx_description
1 polymer ?
#
loop_
_entity_poly.entity_id
_entity_poly.type
_entity_poly.pdbx_seq_one_letter_code
_entity_poly.pdbx_strand_id
1 'polypeptide(L)' 'MSKKRRRLEIKVMPLPNAYMEETASCPVCGRDASAIGRLAMQIVFRCEKCKVVFKRSHASPFDW' A
#
# COMPACT_ATOMS: atom_id res chain seq x y z
N MET A 1 -5.72 -30.78 -8.19
CA MET A 1 -6.50 -29.55 -7.98
C MET A 1 -5.58 -28.44 -7.49
N SER A 2 -5.12 -27.59 -8.42
CA SER A 2 -4.25 -26.46 -8.07
C SER A 2 -5.11 -25.38 -7.41
N LYS A 3 -5.04 -25.25 -6.07
CA LYS A 3 -5.66 -24.15 -5.33
C LYS A 3 -4.99 -22.86 -5.81
N LYS A 4 -5.49 -22.28 -6.91
CA LYS A 4 -5.20 -20.89 -7.31
C LYS A 4 -5.56 -20.05 -6.09
N ARG A 5 -4.54 -19.69 -5.28
CA ARG A 5 -4.71 -18.76 -4.18
C ARG A 5 -5.26 -17.50 -4.82
N ARG A 6 -6.56 -17.24 -4.63
CA ARG A 6 -7.18 -16.01 -5.08
C ARG A 6 -6.35 -14.90 -4.44
N ARG A 7 -5.54 -14.23 -5.25
CA ARG A 7 -4.81 -13.03 -4.84
C ARG A 7 -5.90 -12.13 -4.28
N LEU A 8 -5.86 -11.81 -2.99
CA LEU A 8 -6.83 -10.90 -2.40
C LEU A 8 -6.77 -9.62 -3.23
N GLU A 9 -7.76 -9.45 -4.10
CA GLU A 9 -7.98 -8.23 -4.85
C GLU A 9 -8.53 -7.25 -3.83
N ILE A 10 -7.62 -6.59 -3.11
CA ILE A 10 -7.97 -5.43 -2.31
C ILE A 10 -8.59 -4.46 -3.31
N LYS A 11 -9.90 -4.23 -3.18
CA LYS A 11 -10.64 -3.27 -3.99
C LYS A 11 -10.13 -1.87 -3.64
N VAL A 12 -9.03 -1.48 -4.27
CA VAL A 12 -8.48 -0.14 -4.18
C VAL A 12 -9.19 0.74 -5.19
N MET A 13 -9.58 1.93 -4.75
CA MET A 13 -10.05 2.97 -5.66
C MET A 13 -8.86 3.56 -6.41
N PRO A 14 -9.08 4.05 -7.64
CA PRO A 14 -8.03 4.74 -8.38
C PRO A 14 -7.49 5.91 -7.55
N LEU A 15 -6.17 6.05 -7.63
CA LEU A 15 -5.44 7.12 -6.96
C LEU A 15 -5.46 8.37 -7.86
N PRO A 16 -5.73 9.58 -7.32
CA PRO A 16 -5.63 10.80 -8.11
C PRO A 16 -4.22 10.97 -8.67
N ASN A 17 -4.09 11.54 -9.89
CA ASN A 17 -2.79 11.65 -10.58
C ASN A 17 -1.66 12.23 -9.73
N ALA A 18 -1.97 13.19 -8.86
CA ALA A 18 -1.00 13.83 -7.97
C ALA A 18 -0.27 12.86 -7.01
N TYR A 19 -0.86 11.69 -6.73
CA TYR A 19 -0.32 10.73 -5.77
C TYR A 19 0.18 9.43 -6.44
N MET A 20 0.07 9.31 -7.77
CA MET A 20 0.53 8.11 -8.49
C MET A 20 2.04 7.88 -8.37
N GLU A 21 2.81 8.94 -8.20
CA GLU A 21 4.26 8.90 -8.02
C GLU A 21 4.69 8.77 -6.55
N GLU A 22 3.73 8.68 -5.62
CA GLU A 22 4.05 8.61 -4.21
C GLU A 22 4.63 7.23 -3.85
N THR A 23 5.74 7.26 -3.10
CA THR A 23 6.40 6.07 -2.57
C THR A 23 6.41 6.11 -1.04
N ALA A 24 6.39 4.92 -0.44
CA ALA A 24 6.53 4.76 1.00
C ALA A 24 7.52 3.65 1.34
N SER A 25 8.28 3.82 2.42
CA SER A 25 9.19 2.79 2.89
C SER A 25 8.41 1.59 3.43
N CYS A 26 8.74 0.40 2.95
CA CYS A 26 8.14 -0.85 3.37
C CYS A 26 8.48 -1.13 4.84
N PRO A 27 7.50 -1.37 5.73
CA PRO A 27 7.76 -1.62 7.14
C PRO A 27 8.52 -2.93 7.41
N VAL A 28 8.64 -3.81 6.40
CA VAL A 28 9.31 -5.12 6.55
C VAL A 28 10.76 -5.08 6.08
N CYS A 29 11.08 -4.35 5.00
CA CYS A 29 12.42 -4.36 4.40
C CYS A 29 13.03 -2.98 4.14
N GLY A 30 12.33 -1.91 4.49
CA GLY A 30 12.80 -0.52 4.36
C GLY A 30 12.85 0.03 2.93
N ARG A 31 12.60 -0.79 1.90
CA ARG A 31 12.63 -0.34 0.50
C ARG A 31 11.41 0.48 0.12
N ASP A 32 11.58 1.31 -0.89
CA ASP A 32 10.48 2.03 -1.53
C ASP A 32 9.43 1.07 -2.09
N ALA A 33 8.19 1.32 -1.71
CA ALA A 33 7.00 0.65 -2.20
C ALA A 33 6.16 1.64 -2.99
N SER A 34 5.68 1.21 -4.14
CA SER A 34 4.85 2.04 -5.03
C SER A 34 3.40 2.07 -4.54
N ALA A 35 2.74 3.21 -4.74
CA ALA A 35 1.31 3.32 -4.54
C ALA A 35 0.55 2.46 -5.56
N ILE A 36 -0.44 1.70 -5.09
CA ILE A 36 -1.31 0.86 -5.93
C ILE A 36 -2.71 1.44 -6.09
N GLY A 37 -3.08 2.40 -5.26
CA GLY A 37 -4.44 2.91 -5.16
C GLY A 37 -4.69 3.53 -3.81
N ARG A 38 -5.96 3.80 -3.51
CA ARG A 38 -6.39 4.27 -2.19
C ARG A 38 -7.51 3.40 -1.63
N LEU A 39 -7.57 3.36 -0.31
CA LEU A 39 -8.70 2.82 0.44
C LEU A 39 -9.23 3.96 1.31
N ALA A 40 -10.44 4.42 0.96
CA ALA A 40 -11.00 5.68 1.46
C ALA A 40 -10.07 6.89 1.20
N MET A 41 -9.59 7.53 2.27
CA MET A 41 -8.68 8.68 2.24
C MET A 41 -7.19 8.28 2.36
N GLN A 42 -6.89 6.99 2.51
CA GLN A 42 -5.53 6.51 2.74
C GLN A 42 -4.94 5.88 1.47
N ILE A 43 -3.73 6.27 1.16
CA ILE A 43 -2.96 5.72 0.04
C ILE A 43 -2.45 4.34 0.45
N VAL A 44 -2.64 3.38 -0.45
CA VAL A 44 -2.25 2.01 -0.27
C VAL A 44 -1.00 1.76 -1.11
N PHE A 45 0.03 1.23 -0.46
CA PHE A 45 1.32 0.93 -1.05
C PHE A 45 1.53 -0.58 -1.11
N ARG A 46 2.30 -1.02 -2.11
CA ARG A 46 2.69 -2.42 -2.25
C ARG A 46 4.19 -2.54 -2.44
N CYS A 47 4.82 -3.32 -1.57
CA CYS A 47 6.21 -3.68 -1.75
C CYS A 47 6.33 -4.84 -2.75
N GLU A 48 7.14 -4.70 -3.80
CA GLU A 48 7.36 -5.78 -4.77
C GLU A 48 8.14 -6.98 -4.21
N LYS A 49 9.10 -6.71 -3.31
CA LYS A 49 9.93 -7.75 -2.67
C LYS A 49 9.15 -8.54 -1.63
N CYS A 50 8.60 -7.85 -0.63
CA CYS A 50 7.90 -8.50 0.49
C CYS A 50 6.46 -8.88 0.16
N LYS A 51 5.90 -8.36 -0.94
CA LYS A 51 4.49 -8.53 -1.36
C LYS A 51 3.46 -8.09 -0.32
N VAL A 52 3.89 -7.35 0.71
CA VAL A 52 3.03 -6.75 1.71
C VAL A 52 2.31 -5.54 1.12
N VAL A 53 1.07 -5.39 1.53
CA VAL A 53 0.23 -4.23 1.21
C VAL A 53 0.00 -3.48 2.51
N PHE A 54 0.28 -2.19 2.52
CA PHE A 54 0.20 -1.38 3.72
C PHE A 54 -0.28 0.03 3.38
N LYS A 55 -0.76 0.73 4.38
CA LYS A 55 -1.12 2.15 4.32
C LYS A 55 -0.03 2.95 5.02
N ARG A 56 0.23 4.19 4.59
CA ARG A 56 1.11 5.07 5.35
C ARG A 56 0.45 5.31 6.72
N SER A 57 1.12 4.90 7.79
CA SER A 57 0.76 5.37 9.11
C SER A 57 1.10 6.85 9.15
N HIS A 58 0.07 7.70 9.02
CA HIS A 58 0.16 9.01 9.65
C HIS A 58 0.17 8.70 11.15
N ALA A 59 1.35 8.47 11.72
CA ALA A 59 1.53 8.73 13.12
C ALA A 59 1.24 10.23 13.26
N SER A 60 0.01 10.56 13.64
CA SER A 60 -0.29 11.87 14.17
C SER A 60 0.77 12.10 15.26
N PRO A 61 1.53 13.21 15.24
CA PRO A 61 2.44 13.52 16.35
C PRO A 61 1.71 13.71 17.69
N PHE A 62 0.38 13.53 17.74
CA PHE A 62 -0.47 13.60 18.92
C PHE A 62 -1.03 12.25 19.39
N ASP A 63 -0.53 11.11 18.90
CA ASP A 63 -0.81 9.79 19.51
C ASP A 63 0.13 9.63 20.72
N TRP A 64 -0.27 10.18 21.86
CA TRP A 64 0.40 10.05 23.17
C TRP A 64 -0.41 9.14 24.09
#